data_AF-A0A957Z8S4-F1
#
_entry.id   AF-A0A957Z8S4-F1
#
_cell.length_a   1.000
_cell.length_b   1.000
_cell.length_c   1.000
_cell.angle_alpha   90.00
_cell.angle_beta   90.00
_cell.angle_gamma   90.00
#
_symmetry.space_group_name_H-M   'P 1'
#
loop_
_entity.id
_entity.type
_entity.pdbx_description
1 polymer ?
#
loop_
_entity_poly.entity_id
_entity_poly.type
_entity_poly.pdbx_seq_one_letter_code
_entity_poly.pdbx_strand_id
1 'polypeptide(L)'
;WWLRERVVDQANLDIFHAGWMFHPISINLAFYTLTPLNGLLSIALQSGLSLILASNLLLLSTFVLGAYGTFLLVLDQSAAGDIGMREGTYGRSIILAALVGGLFYGLASSKLFYASLGQFNIASSQWIPFCMLYLLRMTRPAALRVRLRNAAFAALFLTFQFWAELTYGSFLLLFVAIVFVWQMLSQRRAVLRDVPAFLAPYLLLALLVIAGLAPFLWAMLPDMRAEGDFFASGGGFADIFSADVLGYLVPTRLHPIFGEWVATLPFPNDKGQHIFLGYT
;
A
#
# COMPACT_ATOMS: atom_id res chain seq x y z
N TRP A 1 -13.98 -14.54 2.19
CA TRP A 1 -15.10 -15.33 2.75
C TRP A 1 -15.55 -14.78 4.11
N TRP A 2 -14.65 -14.62 5.09
CA TRP A 2 -15.01 -14.23 6.47
C TRP A 2 -15.89 -12.98 6.59
N LEU A 3 -15.54 -11.91 5.87
CA LEU A 3 -16.32 -10.67 5.91
C LEU A 3 -17.74 -10.82 5.35
N ARG A 4 -17.94 -11.70 4.36
CA ARG A 4 -19.29 -12.03 3.87
C ARG A 4 -20.07 -12.75 4.95
N GLU A 5 -19.48 -13.78 5.55
CA GLU A 5 -20.10 -14.56 6.63
C GLU A 5 -20.53 -13.64 7.79
N ARG A 6 -19.64 -12.75 8.25
CA ARG A 6 -19.96 -11.81 9.34
C ARG A 6 -21.04 -10.81 8.98
N VAL A 7 -20.87 -10.09 7.87
CA VAL A 7 -21.72 -8.93 7.54
C VAL A 7 -23.06 -9.37 6.96
N VAL A 8 -23.07 -10.41 6.13
CA VAL A 8 -24.25 -10.85 5.38
C VAL A 8 -24.97 -11.98 6.12
N ASP A 9 -24.27 -13.09 6.39
CA ASP A 9 -24.92 -14.29 6.89
C ASP A 9 -25.27 -14.16 8.40
N GLN A 10 -24.43 -13.48 9.17
CA GLN A 10 -24.63 -13.25 10.61
C GLN A 10 -25.18 -11.87 10.96
N ALA A 11 -25.34 -10.99 9.96
CA ALA A 11 -25.81 -9.61 10.13
C ALA A 11 -25.05 -8.83 11.24
N ASN A 12 -23.75 -9.08 11.39
CA ASN A 12 -22.91 -8.45 12.40
C ASN A 12 -21.84 -7.56 11.74
N LEU A 13 -21.85 -6.27 12.09
CA LEU A 13 -20.90 -5.28 11.57
C LEU A 13 -19.55 -5.29 12.29
N ASP A 14 -19.44 -6.01 13.41
CA ASP A 14 -18.16 -6.28 14.05
C ASP A 14 -17.38 -7.33 13.24
N ILE A 15 -16.56 -6.84 12.32
CA ILE A 15 -15.70 -7.66 11.46
C ILE A 15 -14.38 -8.07 12.14
N PHE A 16 -14.06 -7.47 13.29
CA PHE A 16 -12.76 -7.61 13.93
C PHE A 16 -12.77 -8.73 14.96
N HIS A 17 -13.84 -8.92 15.73
CA HIS A 17 -13.86 -9.99 16.74
C HIS A 17 -14.34 -11.33 16.16
N ALA A 18 -13.59 -12.41 16.42
CA ALA A 18 -13.94 -13.78 16.05
C ALA A 18 -14.06 -14.66 17.30
N GLY A 19 -15.29 -15.08 17.63
CA GLY A 19 -15.58 -15.86 18.85
C GLY A 19 -15.41 -17.37 18.72
N TRP A 20 -15.30 -17.88 17.49
CA TRP A 20 -15.11 -19.31 17.22
C TRP A 20 -13.63 -19.68 17.05
N MET A 21 -12.78 -18.72 16.65
CA MET A 21 -11.33 -18.90 16.67
C MET A 21 -10.86 -18.84 18.13
N PHE A 22 -10.03 -19.79 18.54
CA PHE A 22 -9.47 -19.88 19.90
C PHE A 22 -10.54 -19.89 21.02
N HIS A 23 -11.66 -20.55 20.79
CA HIS A 23 -12.69 -20.70 21.83
C HIS A 23 -12.12 -21.38 23.10
N PRO A 24 -12.41 -20.87 24.33
CA PRO A 24 -13.36 -19.81 24.67
C PRO A 24 -12.78 -18.38 24.73
N ILE A 25 -11.51 -18.18 24.40
CA ILE A 25 -10.77 -16.93 24.57
C ILE A 25 -11.18 -15.88 23.52
N SER A 26 -11.57 -16.31 22.32
CA SER A 26 -11.82 -15.45 21.14
C SER A 26 -10.57 -14.71 20.68
N ILE A 27 -10.65 -14.02 19.54
CA ILE A 27 -9.52 -13.25 19.00
C ILE A 27 -9.96 -11.97 18.32
N ASN A 28 -9.16 -10.91 18.47
CA ASN A 28 -9.30 -9.66 17.75
C ASN A 28 -8.45 -9.66 16.49
N LEU A 29 -9.10 -9.75 15.33
CA LEU A 29 -8.47 -9.78 14.02
C LEU A 29 -7.90 -8.41 13.60
N ALA A 30 -8.16 -7.33 14.34
CA ALA A 30 -7.55 -6.02 14.07
C ALA A 30 -6.02 -6.03 14.21
N PHE A 31 -5.48 -6.92 15.06
CA PHE A 31 -4.03 -7.13 15.24
C PHE A 31 -3.45 -8.21 14.31
N TYR A 32 -4.29 -8.83 13.48
CA TYR A 32 -3.88 -9.88 12.53
C TYR A 32 -4.00 -9.40 11.09
N THR A 33 -3.58 -10.23 10.14
CA THR A 33 -3.53 -9.94 8.70
C THR A 33 -4.92 -9.92 8.02
N LEU A 34 -5.95 -9.43 8.73
CA LEU A 34 -7.25 -9.19 8.13
C LEU A 34 -7.11 -8.10 7.06
N THR A 35 -7.75 -8.31 5.91
CA THR A 35 -7.76 -7.36 4.79
C THR A 35 -9.18 -6.81 4.57
N PRO A 36 -9.70 -5.91 5.44
CA PRO A 36 -11.10 -5.50 5.39
C PRO A 36 -11.57 -4.99 4.04
N LEU A 37 -10.77 -4.16 3.36
CA LEU A 37 -11.18 -3.61 2.07
C LEU A 37 -11.38 -4.71 1.02
N ASN A 38 -10.42 -5.63 0.91
CA ASN A 38 -10.51 -6.75 -0.03
C ASN A 38 -11.69 -7.66 0.33
N GLY A 39 -11.90 -7.94 1.62
CA GLY A 39 -13.03 -8.73 2.07
C GLY A 39 -14.38 -8.06 1.77
N LEU A 40 -14.52 -6.75 1.98
CA LEU A 40 -15.74 -6.00 1.68
C LEU A 40 -16.02 -5.96 0.18
N LEU A 41 -15.00 -5.67 -0.65
CA LEU A 41 -15.13 -5.71 -2.10
C LEU A 41 -15.50 -7.11 -2.60
N SER A 42 -15.00 -8.16 -1.92
CA SER A 42 -15.34 -9.54 -2.26
C SER A 42 -16.81 -9.86 -2.03
N ILE A 43 -17.52 -9.17 -1.12
CA ILE A 43 -18.96 -9.40 -0.87
C ILE A 43 -19.76 -9.06 -2.12
N ALA A 44 -19.51 -7.90 -2.73
CA ALA A 44 -20.18 -7.47 -3.94
C ALA A 44 -19.93 -8.46 -5.09
N LEU A 45 -18.69 -8.93 -5.27
CA LEU A 45 -18.34 -9.91 -6.31
C LEU A 45 -18.99 -11.28 -6.05
N GLN A 46 -19.06 -11.72 -4.79
CA GLN A 46 -19.66 -13.00 -4.41
C GLN A 46 -21.19 -13.01 -4.55
N SER A 47 -21.85 -11.88 -4.84
CA SER A 47 -23.28 -11.85 -5.15
C SER A 47 -23.62 -12.54 -6.48
N GLY A 48 -22.68 -12.56 -7.42
CA GLY A 48 -22.85 -13.18 -8.74
C GLY A 48 -21.74 -14.16 -9.15
N LEU A 49 -20.64 -14.22 -8.40
CA LEU A 49 -19.47 -15.06 -8.71
C LEU A 49 -19.14 -16.01 -7.55
N SER A 50 -18.42 -17.09 -7.83
CA SER A 50 -17.89 -17.96 -6.78
C SER A 50 -16.80 -17.24 -5.97
N LEU A 51 -16.58 -17.70 -4.74
CA LEU A 51 -15.51 -17.18 -3.87
C LEU A 51 -14.13 -17.24 -4.55
N ILE A 52 -13.83 -18.33 -5.26
CA ILE A 52 -12.56 -18.53 -5.95
C ILE A 52 -12.39 -17.46 -7.04
N LEU A 53 -13.43 -17.24 -7.86
CA LEU A 53 -13.37 -16.25 -8.93
C LEU A 53 -13.29 -14.83 -8.38
N ALA A 54 -14.06 -14.51 -7.33
CA ALA A 54 -13.98 -13.21 -6.65
C ALA A 54 -12.57 -12.95 -6.09
N SER A 55 -11.95 -13.94 -5.45
CA SER A 55 -10.60 -13.82 -4.91
C SER A 55 -9.56 -13.60 -6.02
N ASN A 56 -9.63 -14.36 -7.11
CA ASN A 56 -8.70 -14.21 -8.24
C ASN A 56 -8.87 -12.87 -8.96
N LEU A 57 -10.10 -12.37 -9.10
CA LEU A 57 -10.35 -11.06 -9.69
C LEU A 57 -9.82 -9.91 -8.83
N LEU A 58 -9.94 -10.00 -7.50
CA LEU A 58 -9.35 -9.02 -6.58
C LEU A 58 -7.82 -9.07 -6.59
N LEU A 59 -7.26 -10.27 -6.66
CA LEU A 59 -5.82 -10.44 -6.81
C LEU A 59 -5.35 -9.85 -8.15
N LEU A 60 -6.02 -10.14 -9.26
CA LEU A 60 -5.69 -9.59 -10.58
C LEU A 60 -5.83 -8.07 -10.62
N SER A 61 -6.89 -7.51 -10.02
CA SER A 61 -7.10 -6.07 -9.98
C SER A 61 -5.97 -5.35 -9.25
N THR A 62 -5.35 -5.99 -8.26
CA THR A 62 -4.19 -5.47 -7.54
C THR A 62 -2.96 -5.27 -8.44
N PHE A 63 -2.77 -6.11 -9.46
CA PHE A 63 -1.71 -5.93 -10.46
C PHE A 63 -2.05 -4.77 -11.40
N VAL A 64 -3.27 -4.79 -11.95
CA VAL A 64 -3.73 -3.81 -12.96
C VAL A 64 -3.80 -2.40 -12.37
N LEU A 65 -4.44 -2.25 -11.20
CA LEU A 65 -4.57 -0.95 -10.53
C LEU A 65 -3.22 -0.42 -10.06
N GLY A 66 -2.34 -1.28 -9.54
CA GLY A 66 -0.98 -0.87 -9.16
C GLY A 66 -0.17 -0.38 -10.36
N ALA A 67 -0.21 -1.11 -11.48
CA ALA A 67 0.45 -0.72 -12.72
C ALA A 67 -0.11 0.60 -13.26
N TYR A 68 -1.44 0.73 -13.29
CA TYR A 68 -2.11 1.93 -13.78
C TYR A 68 -1.84 3.16 -12.90
N GLY A 69 -1.87 3.01 -11.57
CA GLY A 69 -1.55 4.08 -10.65
C GLY A 69 -0.10 4.58 -10.83
N THR A 70 0.84 3.66 -11.06
CA THR A 70 2.24 4.01 -11.32
C THR A 70 2.43 4.67 -12.67
N PHE A 71 1.74 4.19 -13.71
CA PHE A 71 1.69 4.83 -15.02
C PHE A 71 1.24 6.30 -14.89
N LEU A 72 0.15 6.57 -14.17
CA LEU A 72 -0.35 7.93 -13.92
C LEU A 72 0.64 8.77 -13.11
N LEU A 73 1.29 8.17 -12.11
CA LEU A 73 2.33 8.84 -11.31
C LEU A 73 3.50 9.30 -12.18
N VAL A 74 4.02 8.43 -13.05
CA VAL A 74 5.16 8.76 -13.93
C VAL A 74 4.79 9.85 -14.94
N LEU A 75 3.60 9.76 -15.55
CA LEU A 75 3.12 10.82 -16.44
C LEU A 75 3.02 12.16 -15.71
N ASP A 76 2.44 12.15 -14.51
CA ASP A 76 2.24 13.36 -13.72
C ASP A 76 3.55 14.01 -13.26
N GLN A 77 4.57 13.23 -12.89
CA GLN A 77 5.88 13.78 -12.56
C GLN A 77 6.64 14.27 -13.80
N SER A 78 6.49 13.59 -14.93
CA SER A 78 7.12 14.01 -16.20
C SER A 78 6.53 15.33 -16.70
N ALA A 79 5.20 15.49 -16.60
CA ALA A 79 4.51 16.75 -16.91
C ALA A 79 4.97 17.89 -16.01
N ALA A 80 5.15 17.63 -14.71
CA ALA A 80 5.51 18.66 -13.74
C ALA A 80 6.94 19.20 -13.91
N GLY A 81 7.84 18.44 -14.54
CA GLY A 81 9.19 18.88 -14.86
C GLY A 81 9.33 19.56 -16.23
N ASP A 82 8.24 19.76 -16.98
CA ASP A 82 8.24 20.13 -18.40
C ASP A 82 9.08 19.19 -19.30
N ILE A 83 9.48 18.03 -18.80
CA ILE A 83 10.33 17.08 -19.51
C ILE A 83 9.46 16.40 -20.57
N GLY A 84 9.68 16.77 -21.83
CA GLY A 84 9.13 16.15 -23.05
C GLY A 84 7.62 16.29 -23.27
N MET A 85 7.00 17.32 -22.71
CA MET A 85 5.73 17.83 -23.23
C MET A 85 5.96 18.67 -24.49
N ARG A 86 5.30 18.34 -25.59
CA ARG A 86 5.25 19.16 -26.82
C ARG A 86 3.78 19.47 -27.12
N GLU A 87 3.43 20.76 -27.22
CA GLU A 87 2.07 21.22 -27.54
C GLU A 87 0.98 20.62 -26.64
N GLY A 88 1.27 20.45 -25.34
CA GLY A 88 0.32 19.87 -24.37
C GLY A 88 0.11 18.35 -24.50
N THR A 89 0.87 17.69 -25.37
CA THR A 89 0.85 16.23 -25.55
C THR A 89 2.15 15.61 -25.04
N TYR A 90 2.03 14.45 -24.39
CA TYR A 90 3.20 13.68 -23.95
C TYR A 90 3.95 13.13 -25.16
N GLY A 91 5.27 13.33 -25.20
CA GLY A 91 6.12 12.63 -26.15
C GLY A 91 5.98 11.12 -26.00
N ARG A 92 6.06 10.38 -27.12
CA ARG A 92 5.96 8.91 -27.15
C ARG A 92 6.92 8.22 -26.16
N SER A 93 8.12 8.77 -25.97
CA SER A 93 9.11 8.26 -25.02
C SER A 93 8.63 8.28 -23.58
N ILE A 94 7.88 9.31 -23.16
CA ILE A 94 7.35 9.44 -21.79
C ILE A 94 6.22 8.46 -21.57
N ILE A 95 5.33 8.30 -22.56
CA ILE A 95 4.26 7.32 -22.48
C ILE A 95 4.85 5.91 -22.33
N LEU A 96 5.88 5.60 -23.13
CA LEU A 96 6.59 4.32 -23.01
C LEU A 96 7.29 4.17 -21.65
N ALA A 97 7.96 5.21 -21.15
CA ALA A 97 8.58 5.17 -19.82
C ALA A 97 7.55 4.96 -18.70
N ALA A 98 6.39 5.62 -18.79
CA ALA A 98 5.29 5.44 -17.85
C ALA A 98 4.69 4.02 -17.94
N LEU A 99 4.53 3.48 -19.15
CA LEU A 99 4.05 2.10 -19.34
C LEU A 99 5.02 1.09 -18.74
N VAL A 100 6.32 1.25 -19.00
CA VAL A 100 7.36 0.40 -18.43
C VAL A 100 7.39 0.52 -16.91
N GLY A 101 7.34 1.75 -16.36
CA GLY A 101 7.25 1.97 -14.92
C GLY A 101 6.02 1.32 -14.28
N GLY A 102 4.87 1.39 -14.97
CA GLY A 102 3.64 0.69 -14.56
C GLY A 102 3.80 -0.83 -14.54
N LEU A 103 4.34 -1.41 -15.61
CA LEU A 103 4.61 -2.84 -15.70
C LEU A 103 5.58 -3.29 -14.62
N PHE A 104 6.62 -2.51 -14.37
CA PHE A 104 7.64 -2.75 -13.36
C PHE A 104 7.06 -2.81 -11.95
N TYR A 105 6.19 -1.87 -11.60
CA TYR A 105 5.52 -1.89 -10.29
C TYR A 105 4.48 -3.01 -10.20
N GLY A 106 3.65 -3.17 -11.24
CA GLY A 106 2.56 -4.13 -11.26
C GLY A 106 3.08 -5.55 -11.17
N LEU A 107 4.06 -5.91 -12.01
CA LEU A 107 4.60 -7.25 -12.17
C LEU A 107 5.96 -7.43 -11.49
N ALA A 108 6.23 -6.65 -10.43
CA ALA A 108 7.45 -6.80 -9.65
C ALA A 108 7.60 -8.24 -9.14
N SER A 109 8.81 -8.80 -9.23
CA SER A 109 9.13 -10.17 -8.81
C SER A 109 8.74 -10.42 -7.36
N SER A 110 9.00 -9.46 -6.47
CA SER A 110 8.62 -9.50 -5.05
C SER A 110 7.11 -9.65 -4.85
N LYS A 111 6.29 -8.96 -5.66
CA LYS A 111 4.83 -9.04 -5.60
C LYS A 111 4.31 -10.38 -6.12
N LEU A 112 4.88 -10.86 -7.24
CA LEU A 112 4.55 -12.17 -7.81
C LEU A 112 4.90 -13.32 -6.85
N PHE A 113 6.01 -13.20 -6.13
CA PHE A 113 6.41 -14.14 -5.09
C PHE A 113 5.36 -14.25 -3.97
N TYR A 114 4.90 -13.13 -3.41
CA TYR A 114 3.87 -13.17 -2.36
C TYR A 114 2.50 -13.63 -2.89
N ALA A 115 2.18 -13.29 -4.14
CA ALA A 115 0.96 -13.78 -4.77
C ALA A 115 0.98 -15.30 -4.97
N SER A 116 2.11 -15.90 -5.37
CA SER A 116 2.21 -17.36 -5.55
C SER A 116 2.17 -18.13 -4.23
N LEU A 117 2.62 -17.52 -3.13
CA LEU A 117 2.51 -18.08 -1.77
C LEU A 117 1.11 -17.95 -1.15
N GLY A 118 0.15 -17.33 -1.84
CA GLY A 118 -1.18 -17.09 -1.29
C GLY A 118 -1.23 -15.95 -0.26
N GLN A 119 -0.15 -15.17 -0.11
CA GLN A 119 -0.09 -14.03 0.81
C GLN A 119 -0.71 -12.79 0.17
N PHE A 120 -2.01 -12.85 -0.07
CA PHE A 120 -2.74 -11.81 -0.81
C PHE A 120 -2.79 -10.47 -0.09
N ASN A 121 -2.63 -10.44 1.24
CA ASN A 121 -2.48 -9.19 1.99
C ASN A 121 -1.23 -8.43 1.55
N ILE A 122 -0.07 -9.12 1.47
CA ILE A 122 1.20 -8.53 1.03
C ILE A 122 1.16 -8.20 -0.46
N ALA A 123 0.45 -8.97 -1.28
CA ALA A 123 0.26 -8.61 -2.68
C ALA A 123 -0.54 -7.30 -2.86
N SER A 124 -1.40 -6.94 -1.90
CA SER A 124 -2.37 -5.82 -1.99
C SER A 124 -1.72 -4.43 -1.79
N SER A 125 -0.89 -4.04 -2.74
CA SER A 125 -0.14 -2.76 -2.77
C SER A 125 -0.66 -1.76 -3.81
N GLN A 126 -1.86 -1.97 -4.35
CA GLN A 126 -2.40 -1.24 -5.51
C GLN A 126 -2.73 0.23 -5.25
N TRP A 127 -2.94 0.61 -4.00
CA TRP A 127 -3.33 1.98 -3.64
C TRP A 127 -2.14 2.91 -3.41
N ILE A 128 -0.94 2.35 -3.17
CA ILE A 128 0.30 3.10 -2.92
C ILE A 128 0.59 4.14 -4.03
N PRO A 129 0.58 3.79 -5.33
CA PRO A 129 0.95 4.75 -6.36
C PRO A 129 -0.05 5.91 -6.48
N PHE A 130 -1.34 5.65 -6.25
CA PHE A 130 -2.37 6.69 -6.24
C PHE A 130 -2.21 7.62 -5.03
N CYS A 131 -1.91 7.06 -3.85
CA CYS A 131 -1.62 7.86 -2.67
C CYS A 131 -0.43 8.80 -2.94
N MET A 132 0.68 8.26 -3.44
CA MET A 132 1.87 9.04 -3.79
C MET A 132 1.58 10.12 -4.85
N LEU A 133 0.80 9.80 -5.88
CA LEU A 133 0.39 10.75 -6.92
C LEU A 133 -0.31 11.96 -6.33
N TYR A 134 -1.32 11.76 -5.50
CA TYR A 134 -2.10 12.86 -4.94
C TYR A 134 -1.35 13.61 -3.83
N LEU A 135 -0.48 12.93 -3.07
CA LEU A 135 0.45 13.56 -2.12
C LEU A 135 1.41 14.52 -2.82
N LEU A 136 2.02 14.12 -3.93
CA LEU A 136 2.93 14.99 -4.67
C LEU A 136 2.17 16.11 -5.39
N ARG A 137 0.94 15.87 -5.86
CA ARG A 137 0.11 16.93 -6.45
C ARG A 137 -0.33 18.00 -5.46
N MET A 138 -0.51 17.69 -4.17
CA MET A 138 -0.90 18.71 -3.18
C MET A 138 0.24 19.66 -2.78
N THR A 139 1.50 19.29 -3.05
CA THR A 139 2.68 20.15 -2.75
C THR A 139 2.97 21.17 -3.84
N ARG A 140 2.31 21.06 -5.01
CA ARG A 140 2.52 21.96 -6.14
C ARG A 140 1.85 23.32 -5.93
N PRO A 141 2.39 24.40 -6.53
CA PRO A 141 1.73 25.70 -6.54
C PRO A 141 0.37 25.61 -7.25
N ALA A 142 -0.70 25.69 -6.48
CA ALA A 142 -2.07 25.66 -6.97
C ALA A 142 -3.01 26.37 -5.99
N ALA A 143 -4.21 26.71 -6.44
CA ALA A 143 -5.25 27.25 -5.56
C ALA A 143 -5.52 26.28 -4.39
N LEU A 144 -5.80 26.83 -3.20
CA LEU A 144 -6.02 26.03 -1.98
C LEU A 144 -7.07 24.94 -2.18
N ARG A 145 -8.16 25.23 -2.88
CA ARG A 145 -9.22 24.25 -3.21
C ARG A 145 -8.67 23.01 -3.94
N VAL A 146 -7.74 23.20 -4.88
CA VAL A 146 -7.12 22.10 -5.63
C VAL A 146 -6.21 21.28 -4.72
N ARG A 147 -5.44 21.93 -3.85
CA ARG A 147 -4.56 21.27 -2.87
C ARG A 147 -5.37 20.46 -1.86
N LEU A 148 -6.49 21.00 -1.35
CA LEU A 148 -7.40 20.29 -0.45
C LEU A 148 -8.06 19.07 -1.13
N ARG A 149 -8.48 19.22 -2.40
CA ARG A 149 -9.00 18.09 -3.18
C ARG A 149 -7.96 16.98 -3.33
N ASN A 150 -6.71 17.33 -3.66
CA ASN A 150 -5.62 16.37 -3.76
C ASN A 150 -5.32 15.71 -2.41
N ALA A 151 -5.35 16.48 -1.30
CA ALA A 151 -5.20 15.92 0.04
C ALA A 151 -6.31 14.93 0.40
N ALA A 152 -7.56 15.21 0.00
CA ALA A 152 -8.69 14.30 0.20
C ALA A 152 -8.52 12.98 -0.58
N PHE A 153 -8.07 13.05 -1.84
CA PHE A 153 -7.74 11.84 -2.60
C PHE A 153 -6.55 11.08 -2.01
N ALA A 154 -5.50 11.77 -1.59
CA ALA A 154 -4.36 11.15 -0.91
C ALA A 154 -4.79 10.41 0.36
N ALA A 155 -5.65 11.04 1.17
CA ALA A 155 -6.23 10.43 2.37
C ALA A 155 -7.08 9.21 2.03
N LEU A 156 -7.92 9.28 1.01
CA LEU A 156 -8.75 8.15 0.56
C LEU A 156 -7.89 6.94 0.21
N PHE A 157 -6.86 7.12 -0.63
CA PHE A 157 -5.98 6.01 -1.03
C PHE A 157 -5.09 5.51 0.10
N LEU A 158 -4.69 6.39 1.02
CA LEU A 158 -3.98 5.99 2.23
C LEU A 158 -4.86 5.13 3.14
N THR A 159 -6.10 5.54 3.38
CA THR A 159 -7.09 4.74 4.14
C THR A 159 -7.35 3.40 3.45
N PHE A 160 -7.51 3.38 2.11
CA PHE A 160 -7.64 2.14 1.37
C PHE A 160 -6.42 1.23 1.51
N GLN A 161 -5.22 1.80 1.52
CA GLN A 161 -4.01 1.03 1.74
C GLN A 161 -3.95 0.47 3.16
N PHE A 162 -4.33 1.23 4.18
CA PHE A 162 -4.42 0.72 5.56
C PHE A 162 -5.42 -0.43 5.69
N TRP A 163 -6.59 -0.30 5.07
CA TRP A 163 -7.62 -1.35 5.08
C TRP A 163 -7.27 -2.55 4.19
N ALA A 164 -6.24 -2.44 3.36
CA ALA A 164 -5.71 -3.54 2.58
C ALA A 164 -4.53 -4.22 3.29
N GLU A 165 -3.59 -3.45 3.83
CA GLU A 165 -2.39 -3.91 4.54
C GLU A 165 -1.82 -2.78 5.42
N LEU A 166 -1.91 -2.94 6.74
CA LEU A 166 -1.50 -1.94 7.74
C LEU A 166 0.00 -1.60 7.65
N THR A 167 0.83 -2.58 7.30
CA THR A 167 2.29 -2.40 7.17
C THR A 167 2.62 -1.37 6.08
N TYR A 168 1.98 -1.49 4.92
CA TYR A 168 2.17 -0.55 3.81
C TYR A 168 1.55 0.81 4.08
N GLY A 169 0.42 0.87 4.78
CA GLY A 169 -0.13 2.14 5.26
C GLY A 169 0.84 2.88 6.18
N SER A 170 1.54 2.15 7.06
CA SER A 170 2.56 2.72 7.96
C SER A 170 3.77 3.28 7.21
N PHE A 171 4.27 2.57 6.18
CA PHE A 171 5.32 3.10 5.32
C PHE A 171 4.88 4.33 4.52
N LEU A 172 3.61 4.39 4.10
CA LEU A 172 3.07 5.60 3.47
C LEU A 172 2.98 6.77 4.45
N LEU A 173 2.69 6.56 5.74
CA LEU A 173 2.77 7.64 6.73
C LEU A 173 4.20 8.19 6.87
N LEU A 174 5.21 7.31 6.87
CA LEU A 174 6.60 7.76 6.84
C LEU A 174 6.89 8.57 5.57
N PHE A 175 6.38 8.13 4.42
CA PHE A 175 6.49 8.88 3.18
C PHE A 175 5.79 10.26 3.25
N VAL A 176 4.62 10.35 3.88
CA VAL A 176 3.94 11.64 4.14
C VAL A 176 4.82 12.56 4.99
N ALA A 177 5.45 12.04 6.04
CA ALA A 177 6.37 12.81 6.87
C ALA A 177 7.59 13.31 6.07
N ILE A 178 8.17 12.46 5.22
CA ILE A 178 9.27 12.83 4.32
C ILE A 178 8.82 13.95 3.36
N VAL A 179 7.64 13.82 2.73
CA VAL A 179 7.10 14.84 1.81
C VAL A 179 6.83 16.16 2.55
N PHE A 180 6.29 16.10 3.77
CA PHE A 180 6.06 17.28 4.60
C PHE A 180 7.37 18.01 4.90
N VAL A 181 8.39 17.29 5.37
CA VAL A 181 9.72 17.85 5.66
C VAL A 181 10.35 18.39 4.39
N TRP A 182 10.36 17.62 3.30
CA TRP A 182 10.89 18.06 2.01
C TRP A 182 10.20 19.33 1.50
N GLN A 183 8.86 19.42 1.58
CA GLN A 183 8.14 20.62 1.15
C GLN A 183 8.47 21.82 2.05
N MET A 184 8.49 21.62 3.37
CA MET A 184 8.89 22.65 4.33
C MET A 184 10.29 23.17 4.02
N LEU A 185 11.25 22.31 3.68
CA LEU A 185 12.63 22.67 3.38
C LEU A 185 12.81 23.32 2.01
N SER A 186 12.17 22.80 0.97
CA SER A 186 12.29 23.30 -0.41
C SER A 186 11.50 24.59 -0.65
N GLN A 187 10.37 24.77 0.05
CA GLN A 187 9.45 25.90 -0.16
C GLN A 187 9.38 26.83 1.06
N ARG A 188 10.43 26.88 1.90
CA ARG A 188 10.48 27.64 3.18
C ARG A 188 9.85 29.03 3.11
N ARG A 189 10.21 29.83 2.09
CA ARG A 189 9.71 31.21 1.95
C ARG A 189 8.19 31.26 1.71
N ALA A 190 7.65 30.34 0.91
CA ALA A 190 6.22 30.28 0.65
C ALA A 190 5.44 29.77 1.87
N VAL A 191 6.01 28.79 2.59
CA VAL A 191 5.45 28.26 3.84
C VAL A 191 5.34 29.35 4.91
N LEU A 192 6.41 30.12 5.11
CA LEU A 192 6.43 31.21 6.10
C LEU A 192 5.48 32.35 5.73
N ARG A 193 5.17 32.55 4.44
CA ARG A 193 4.23 33.58 3.99
C ARG A 193 2.78 33.24 4.31
N ASP A 194 2.42 31.95 4.25
CA ASP A 194 1.04 31.49 4.43
C ASP A 194 1.02 30.09 5.08
N VAL A 195 1.32 30.08 6.38
CA VAL A 195 1.33 28.86 7.20
C VAL A 195 -0.04 28.15 7.20
N PRO A 196 -1.19 28.87 7.33
CA PRO A 196 -2.50 28.21 7.28
C PRO A 196 -2.76 27.50 5.94
N ALA A 197 -2.48 28.14 4.80
CA ALA A 197 -2.66 27.49 3.51
C ALA A 197 -1.65 26.34 3.28
N PHE A 198 -0.48 26.39 3.90
CA PHE A 198 0.46 25.28 3.91
C PHE A 198 -0.06 24.09 4.73
N LEU A 199 -0.54 24.31 5.95
CA LEU A 199 -0.97 23.26 6.88
C LEU A 199 -2.35 22.68 6.56
N ALA A 200 -3.27 23.46 5.98
CA ALA A 200 -4.65 23.02 5.78
C ALA A 200 -4.80 21.69 4.98
N PRO A 201 -4.05 21.44 3.88
CA PRO A 201 -4.05 20.14 3.21
C PRO A 201 -3.58 18.98 4.09
N TYR A 202 -2.52 19.17 4.88
CA TYR A 202 -2.01 18.13 5.78
C TYR A 202 -2.98 17.85 6.94
N LEU A 203 -3.61 18.89 7.49
CA LEU A 203 -4.64 18.75 8.52
C LEU A 203 -5.86 18.00 7.98
N LEU A 204 -6.33 18.35 6.78
CA LEU A 204 -7.42 17.64 6.13
C LEU A 204 -7.06 16.16 5.88
N LEU A 205 -5.84 15.90 5.38
CA LEU A 205 -5.35 14.55 5.17
C LEU A 205 -5.37 13.76 6.47
N ALA A 206 -4.77 14.29 7.53
CA ALA A 206 -4.71 13.64 8.83
C ALA A 206 -6.11 13.36 9.40
N LEU A 207 -7.02 14.34 9.34
CA LEU A 207 -8.39 14.19 9.81
C LEU A 207 -9.13 13.07 9.08
N LEU A 208 -9.04 13.04 7.75
CA LEU A 208 -9.72 12.03 6.93
C LEU A 208 -9.13 10.62 7.12
N VAL A 209 -7.81 10.51 7.29
CA VAL A 209 -7.15 9.22 7.59
C VAL A 209 -7.56 8.73 8.98
N ILE A 210 -7.54 9.58 10.00
CA ILE A 210 -7.99 9.23 11.36
C ILE A 210 -9.46 8.80 11.34
N ALA A 211 -10.33 9.54 10.65
CA ALA A 211 -11.73 9.18 10.50
C ALA A 211 -11.90 7.83 9.78
N GLY A 212 -11.13 7.58 8.73
CA GLY A 212 -11.14 6.32 8.00
C GLY A 212 -10.58 5.13 8.80
N LEU A 213 -9.66 5.38 9.73
CA LEU A 213 -9.08 4.38 10.63
C LEU A 213 -9.85 4.19 11.93
N ALA A 214 -10.85 5.02 12.20
CA ALA A 214 -11.61 4.98 13.45
C ALA A 214 -12.15 3.57 13.80
N PRO A 215 -12.68 2.76 12.85
CA PRO A 215 -13.12 1.41 13.17
C PRO A 215 -12.00 0.47 13.64
N PHE A 216 -10.82 0.56 13.00
CA PHE A 216 -9.63 -0.20 13.40
C PHE A 216 -9.16 0.23 14.78
N LEU A 217 -8.96 1.54 14.98
CA LEU A 217 -8.47 2.09 16.25
C LEU A 217 -9.42 1.79 17.40
N TRP A 218 -10.74 1.86 17.14
CA TRP A 218 -11.76 1.50 18.12
C TRP A 218 -11.68 0.02 18.51
N ALA A 219 -11.52 -0.87 17.53
CA ALA A 219 -11.38 -2.30 17.78
C ALA A 219 -10.08 -2.66 18.52
N MET A 220 -8.98 -1.94 18.27
CA MET A 220 -7.68 -2.20 18.91
C MET A 220 -7.59 -1.68 20.36
N LEU A 221 -8.33 -0.61 20.69
CA LEU A 221 -8.16 0.14 21.93
C LEU A 221 -8.37 -0.68 23.23
N PRO A 222 -9.35 -1.60 23.34
CA PRO A 222 -9.52 -2.41 24.55
C PRO A 222 -8.30 -3.29 24.84
N ASP A 223 -7.80 -3.98 23.81
CA ASP A 223 -6.66 -4.90 23.96
C ASP A 223 -5.37 -4.12 24.23
N MET A 224 -5.18 -2.95 23.58
CA MET A 224 -4.09 -2.02 23.89
C MET A 224 -4.06 -1.60 25.36
N ARG A 225 -5.22 -1.40 25.98
CA ARG A 225 -5.32 -1.01 27.39
C ARG A 225 -5.10 -2.18 28.34
N ALA A 226 -5.47 -3.39 27.94
CA ALA A 226 -5.41 -4.58 28.78
C ALA A 226 -4.01 -5.22 28.77
N GLU A 227 -3.43 -5.42 27.59
CA GLU A 227 -2.14 -6.12 27.42
C GLU A 227 -0.94 -5.17 27.50
N GLY A 228 -1.17 -3.87 27.28
CA GLY A 228 -0.12 -2.85 27.37
C GLY A 228 0.83 -2.90 26.19
N ASP A 229 2.04 -3.41 26.39
CA ASP A 229 3.14 -3.31 25.41
C ASP A 229 3.07 -4.41 24.34
N PHE A 230 2.74 -4.01 23.10
CA PHE A 230 2.78 -4.88 21.91
C PHE A 230 4.13 -4.82 21.18
N PHE A 231 5.12 -4.07 21.70
CA PHE A 231 6.45 -4.04 21.11
C PHE A 231 7.11 -5.40 21.30
N ALA A 232 7.50 -6.02 20.18
CA ALA A 232 8.34 -7.19 20.21
C ALA A 232 9.70 -6.84 20.83
N SER A 233 10.22 -7.68 21.71
CA SER A 233 11.59 -7.55 22.19
C SER A 233 12.58 -7.80 21.04
N GLY A 234 13.47 -6.85 20.75
CA GLY A 234 14.43 -6.93 19.64
C GLY A 234 13.87 -6.37 18.32
N GLY A 235 14.46 -6.74 17.18
CA GLY A 235 13.93 -6.38 15.85
C GLY A 235 12.81 -7.31 15.38
N GLY A 236 12.54 -8.39 16.11
CA GLY A 236 11.48 -9.35 15.80
C GLY A 236 11.68 -9.99 14.43
N PHE A 237 10.66 -9.90 13.57
CA PHE A 237 10.77 -10.38 12.20
C PHE A 237 11.75 -9.56 11.35
N ALA A 238 12.12 -8.34 11.71
CA ALA A 238 13.13 -7.58 10.96
C ALA A 238 14.51 -8.24 11.03
N ASP A 239 14.88 -8.86 12.16
CA ASP A 239 16.17 -9.54 12.33
C ASP A 239 16.28 -10.80 11.45
N ILE A 240 15.15 -11.42 11.13
CA ILE A 240 15.06 -12.65 10.34
C ILE A 240 14.68 -12.36 8.88
N PHE A 241 14.01 -11.23 8.64
CA PHE A 241 13.41 -10.84 7.37
C PHE A 241 13.89 -9.56 6.70
N SER A 242 15.00 -8.99 7.18
CA SER A 242 15.69 -7.92 6.47
C SER A 242 16.37 -8.42 5.20
N ALA A 243 16.36 -7.59 4.16
CA ALA A 243 17.02 -7.89 2.90
C ALA A 243 18.54 -7.95 3.09
N ASP A 244 19.15 -9.05 2.62
CA ASP A 244 20.60 -9.14 2.44
C ASP A 244 21.00 -8.22 1.27
N VAL A 245 22.15 -7.55 1.37
CA VAL A 245 22.72 -6.73 0.29
C VAL A 245 22.90 -7.56 -0.99
N LEU A 246 23.28 -8.83 -0.86
CA LEU A 246 23.39 -9.76 -2.00
C LEU A 246 22.02 -10.07 -2.63
N GLY A 247 20.94 -9.97 -1.85
CA GLY A 247 19.56 -10.19 -2.30
C GLY A 247 19.06 -9.16 -3.30
N TYR A 248 19.78 -8.05 -3.51
CA TYR A 248 19.51 -7.08 -4.59
C TYR A 248 20.10 -7.51 -5.94
N LEU A 249 21.14 -8.34 -5.92
CA LEU A 249 21.93 -8.73 -7.09
C LEU A 249 21.57 -10.11 -7.63
N VAL A 250 20.91 -10.94 -6.82
CA VAL A 250 20.62 -12.34 -7.14
C VAL A 250 19.12 -12.62 -6.98
N PRO A 251 18.47 -13.31 -7.94
CA PRO A 251 17.06 -13.67 -7.82
C PRO A 251 16.83 -14.69 -6.70
N THR A 252 15.57 -14.94 -6.34
CA THR A 252 15.24 -16.01 -5.37
C THR A 252 15.58 -17.39 -5.94
N ARG A 253 15.76 -18.41 -5.08
CA ARG A 253 15.86 -19.80 -5.53
C ARG A 253 14.61 -20.33 -6.26
N LEU A 254 13.47 -19.64 -6.14
CA LEU A 254 12.24 -19.99 -6.84
C LEU A 254 12.19 -19.45 -8.28
N HIS A 255 13.24 -18.73 -8.71
CA HIS A 255 13.34 -18.23 -10.06
C HIS A 255 13.40 -19.41 -11.07
N PRO A 256 12.58 -19.39 -12.16
CA PRO A 256 12.42 -20.55 -13.05
C PRO A 256 13.70 -20.96 -13.78
N ILE A 257 14.58 -19.99 -14.10
CA ILE A 257 15.83 -20.25 -14.83
C ILE A 257 17.03 -20.36 -13.87
N PHE A 258 17.26 -19.33 -13.04
CA PHE A 258 18.45 -19.24 -12.18
C PHE A 258 18.30 -19.93 -10.82
N GLY A 259 17.14 -20.46 -10.47
CA GLY A 259 16.84 -20.97 -9.14
C GLY A 259 17.80 -22.06 -8.65
N GLU A 260 18.17 -23.00 -9.52
CA GLU A 260 19.11 -24.07 -9.18
C GLU A 260 20.52 -23.54 -8.88
N TRP A 261 21.00 -22.58 -9.66
CA TRP A 261 22.29 -21.93 -9.39
C TRP A 261 22.25 -21.15 -8.07
N VAL A 262 21.18 -20.37 -7.86
CA VAL A 262 20.99 -19.59 -6.63
C VAL A 262 20.98 -20.48 -5.39
N ALA A 263 20.37 -21.66 -5.46
CA ALA A 263 20.33 -22.62 -4.36
C ALA A 263 21.73 -23.09 -3.89
N THR A 264 22.75 -22.97 -4.74
CA THR A 264 24.14 -23.32 -4.39
C THR A 264 24.89 -22.23 -3.64
N LEU A 265 24.35 -21.00 -3.60
CA LEU A 265 25.05 -19.85 -3.04
C LEU A 265 24.99 -19.85 -1.50
N PRO A 266 26.09 -19.48 -0.82
CA PRO A 266 26.21 -19.59 0.64
C PRO A 266 25.60 -18.40 1.38
N PHE A 267 24.38 -18.01 1.03
CA PHE A 267 23.61 -16.98 1.73
C PHE A 267 22.11 -17.36 1.75
N PRO A 268 21.29 -16.77 2.64
CA PRO A 268 19.86 -17.10 2.74
C PRO A 268 19.15 -16.84 1.40
N ASN A 269 18.88 -17.91 0.65
CA ASN A 269 18.40 -17.85 -0.74
C ASN A 269 16.95 -18.37 -0.90
N ASP A 270 16.34 -18.78 0.21
CA ASP A 270 15.05 -19.47 0.31
C ASP A 270 13.92 -18.59 0.84
N LYS A 271 14.22 -17.35 1.26
CA LYS A 271 13.24 -16.39 1.77
C LYS A 271 12.84 -15.36 0.71
N GLY A 272 11.62 -14.85 0.82
CA GLY A 272 11.05 -13.80 -0.04
C GLY A 272 11.69 -12.41 0.06
N GLN A 273 12.89 -12.33 0.63
CA GLN A 273 13.62 -11.10 0.96
C GLN A 273 14.56 -10.65 -0.16
N HIS A 274 14.63 -11.41 -1.26
CA HIS A 274 15.39 -11.03 -2.44
C HIS A 274 14.62 -9.95 -3.18
N ILE A 275 15.08 -8.72 -3.05
CA ILE A 275 14.59 -7.58 -3.84
C ILE A 275 15.45 -7.52 -5.10
N PHE A 276 15.43 -8.60 -5.87
CA PHE A 276 16.19 -8.69 -7.10
C PHE A 276 15.69 -7.60 -8.06
N LEU A 277 16.58 -6.67 -8.41
CA LEU A 277 16.26 -5.52 -9.25
C LEU A 277 16.16 -5.89 -10.73
N GLY A 278 16.57 -7.10 -11.11
CA GLY A 278 16.47 -7.60 -12.48
C GLY A 278 15.07 -8.12 -12.82
N TYR A 279 14.70 -7.95 -14.08
CA TYR A 279 13.47 -8.50 -14.66
C TYR A 279 13.76 -9.85 -15.30
N THR A 280 13.69 -10.91 -14.51
CA THR A 280 13.60 -12.30 -15.01
C THR A 280 12.76 -13.14 -14.07
#